data_AF-A0A250IFZ3-F1
#
_entry.id   AF-A0A250IFZ3-F1
#
_cell.length_a   1.000
_cell.length_b   1.000
_cell.length_c   1.000
_cell.angle_alpha   90.00
_cell.angle_beta   90.00
_cell.angle_gamma   90.00
#
_symmetry.space_group_name_H-M   'P 1'
#
loop_
_entity.id
_entity.type
_entity.pdbx_description
1 polymer ?
#
loop_
_entity_poly.entity_id
_entity_poly.type
_entity_poly.pdbx_seq_one_letter_code
_entity_poly.pdbx_strand_id
1 'polypeptide(L)'
;MTRRRFVNEGAGVVAALVLAGCGSAPTDTQEPTASVGAPVAVSKSFTKKVYVHLMPWFESNTTSGNGAWGAHWTMNTKNPNIVDGSGKRQIAAHYYPLIGPYGSGDKDVIEYQLLLMKYAGVDGVLIDWPGTLNCVDYPKNKQNAEAFINKTAAAGLEFAIVYEDNNFTLAPTYGCSVPDKLGAARSDMVYMRDNYFNRSNYIKINNAPLLLDFGPQTFKSPSDWSNIFSPLSTKPTFLTLWYQKGDAGANAQGEYPWIYSDFTAGLQHWYANVSPGVKFGVAYPGFHSFYNEGGWGGPTWTIPHNGAGTFGQTMDMAKNSGVNWIQLATWNDYGEGTMIEPTREFGYGALTTLQQKLGVPYGQSQLELIAKLYAQRKQYAGDSGKQAQLNEAFNAFVALQPDRAATLLNGGGTTPPPSGGNPTVTNASFESGMSGWNTWSPNGTQGAAFTETYNGGYNSANHLTHYSPGAFETWTYQMISNIPNGNYRVRAQVRKGGDFGFSRLQAKTCAECTPASTNLGTYGNWTQIETPTIAVTAGYLEFGLHTQAFTGSSFVHLDEVQVIRQ
;
A
#
# COMPACT_ATOMS: atom_id res chain seq x y z
N MET A 1 -3.39 37.13 60.43
CA MET A 1 -4.22 36.89 59.23
C MET A 1 -3.66 37.73 58.09
N THR A 2 -2.59 37.28 57.42
CA THR A 2 -2.02 37.97 56.25
C THR A 2 -0.91 37.10 55.63
N ARG A 3 -0.94 36.91 54.30
CA ARG A 3 0.17 36.32 53.53
C ARG A 3 0.94 37.43 52.81
N ARG A 4 2.27 37.36 52.83
CA ARG A 4 3.19 37.96 51.83
C ARG A 4 4.36 37.02 51.56
N ARG A 5 4.93 37.18 50.35
CA ARG A 5 5.90 36.37 49.58
C ARG A 5 7.39 36.49 50.01
N PHE A 6 8.20 35.63 49.36
CA PHE A 6 9.65 35.74 48.97
C PHE A 6 10.68 35.32 50.05
N VAL A 7 11.91 34.80 49.81
CA VAL A 7 12.78 34.41 48.67
C VAL A 7 14.07 33.74 49.22
N ASN A 8 14.71 32.85 48.43
CA ASN A 8 16.12 32.38 48.43
C ASN A 8 16.75 31.84 49.74
N GLU A 9 17.82 31.04 49.80
CA GLU A 9 18.96 30.75 48.92
C GLU A 9 19.71 29.52 49.48
N GLY A 10 20.53 28.84 48.66
CA GLY A 10 21.91 28.57 49.09
C GLY A 10 22.42 27.13 49.24
N ALA A 11 23.75 27.07 49.07
CA ALA A 11 24.74 26.03 49.40
C ALA A 11 24.97 24.92 48.35
N GLY A 12 26.20 24.56 47.99
CA GLY A 12 27.50 24.76 48.63
C GLY A 12 28.25 23.42 48.63
N VAL A 13 29.43 23.38 48.01
CA VAL A 13 30.31 22.21 47.81
C VAL A 13 31.12 21.91 49.08
N VAL A 14 31.40 20.63 49.40
CA VAL A 14 32.72 20.03 49.76
C VAL A 14 32.59 18.51 49.98
N ALA A 15 33.62 17.78 49.54
CA ALA A 15 33.76 16.33 49.41
C ALA A 15 34.27 15.59 50.67
N ALA A 16 34.08 14.26 50.71
CA ALA A 16 34.98 13.30 51.37
C ALA A 16 34.84 11.87 50.81
N LEU A 17 35.99 11.20 50.66
CA LEU A 17 36.24 9.84 50.13
C LEU A 17 35.58 8.71 50.94
N VAL A 18 35.21 7.61 50.26
CA VAL A 18 35.21 6.24 50.83
C VAL A 18 35.67 5.19 49.80
N LEU A 19 36.39 4.20 50.33
CA LEU A 19 37.20 3.13 49.76
C LEU A 19 36.49 2.12 48.83
N ALA A 20 37.32 1.52 47.98
CA ALA A 20 37.01 0.39 47.11
C ALA A 20 36.75 -0.91 47.90
N GLY A 21 35.70 -1.64 47.50
CA GLY A 21 35.43 -3.02 47.89
C GLY A 21 34.75 -3.74 46.72
N CYS A 22 35.38 -4.80 46.22
CA CYS A 22 34.88 -5.62 45.12
C CYS A 22 33.61 -6.38 45.51
N GLY A 23 32.56 -6.25 44.72
CA GLY A 23 31.35 -7.05 44.78
C GLY A 23 30.65 -7.04 43.43
N SER A 24 30.74 -8.16 42.70
CA SER A 24 30.22 -8.33 41.36
C SER A 24 28.68 -8.31 41.36
N ALA A 25 28.08 -7.26 40.80
CA ALA A 25 26.68 -7.24 40.40
C ALA A 25 26.61 -7.48 38.88
N PRO A 26 25.64 -8.25 38.36
CA PRO A 26 25.57 -8.55 36.94
C PRO A 26 25.16 -7.27 36.20
N THR A 27 26.09 -6.75 35.39
CA THR A 27 25.79 -5.74 34.37
C THR A 27 24.90 -6.38 33.31
N ASP A 28 23.64 -5.97 33.31
CA ASP A 28 22.72 -6.16 32.19
C ASP A 28 23.26 -5.33 31.01
N THR A 29 24.10 -5.96 30.19
CA THR A 29 24.54 -5.40 28.92
C THR A 29 23.38 -5.46 27.96
N GLN A 30 22.59 -4.38 27.94
CA GLN A 30 21.66 -4.12 26.86
C GLN A 30 22.47 -4.02 25.56
N GLU A 31 22.33 -5.02 24.69
CA GLU A 31 22.94 -5.00 23.35
C GLU A 31 22.51 -3.73 22.61
N PRO A 32 23.40 -3.10 21.84
CA PRO A 32 23.05 -1.94 21.04
C PRO A 32 22.02 -2.37 19.99
N THR A 33 20.83 -1.81 20.06
CA THR A 33 19.80 -1.93 19.04
C THR A 33 20.41 -1.53 17.69
N ALA A 34 20.43 -2.48 16.75
CA ALA A 34 20.89 -2.24 15.39
C ALA A 34 20.21 -0.99 14.82
N SER A 35 21.00 -0.02 14.36
CA SER A 35 20.48 1.23 13.81
C SER A 35 19.57 0.92 12.63
N VAL A 36 18.30 1.29 12.73
CA VAL A 36 17.37 1.29 11.61
C VAL A 36 17.96 2.18 10.53
N GLY A 37 18.34 1.61 9.38
CA GLY A 37 18.79 2.40 8.24
C GLY A 37 17.72 3.43 7.85
N ALA A 38 18.14 4.63 7.46
CA ALA A 38 17.21 5.68 7.04
C ALA A 38 16.30 5.18 5.90
N PRO A 39 15.03 5.61 5.85
CA PRO A 39 14.11 5.19 4.79
C PRO A 39 14.64 5.61 3.42
N VAL A 40 14.60 4.68 2.45
CA VAL A 40 15.05 4.93 1.07
C VAL A 40 13.85 5.32 0.22
N ALA A 41 13.95 6.42 -0.53
CA ALA A 41 12.88 6.86 -1.43
C ALA A 41 12.70 5.87 -2.60
N VAL A 42 11.46 5.62 -3.00
CA VAL A 42 11.16 4.72 -4.12
C VAL A 42 11.50 5.41 -5.44
N SER A 43 12.40 4.82 -6.22
CA SER A 43 12.71 5.29 -7.57
C SER A 43 11.48 5.16 -8.48
N LYS A 44 11.13 6.24 -9.18
CA LYS A 44 10.02 6.26 -10.15
C LYS A 44 10.35 7.19 -11.32
N SER A 45 9.87 6.88 -12.53
CA SER A 45 10.10 7.72 -13.71
C SER A 45 9.20 8.96 -13.75
N PHE A 46 8.07 8.92 -13.05
CA PHE A 46 7.15 10.03 -12.93
C PHE A 46 7.58 11.01 -11.83
N THR A 47 7.79 12.28 -12.18
CA THR A 47 8.45 13.26 -11.30
C THR A 47 7.51 14.15 -10.48
N LYS A 48 6.21 14.22 -10.84
CA LYS A 48 5.23 15.01 -10.07
C LYS A 48 4.89 14.32 -8.76
N LYS A 49 4.39 15.11 -7.80
CA LYS A 49 4.02 14.61 -6.47
C LYS A 49 2.67 13.90 -6.50
N VAL A 50 2.62 12.72 -5.91
CA VAL A 50 1.42 11.88 -5.79
C VAL A 50 1.16 11.63 -4.31
N TYR A 51 0.04 12.14 -3.82
CA TYR A 51 -0.42 11.96 -2.45
C TYR A 51 -1.69 11.13 -2.42
N VAL A 52 -1.90 10.36 -1.37
CA VAL A 52 -3.13 9.56 -1.19
C VAL A 52 -3.95 10.10 -0.04
N HIS A 53 -5.27 10.20 -0.23
CA HIS A 53 -6.19 10.64 0.80
C HIS A 53 -6.57 9.48 1.73
N LEU A 54 -6.40 9.62 3.04
CA LEU A 54 -6.63 8.57 4.04
C LEU A 54 -7.74 8.93 5.02
N MET A 55 -8.65 7.99 5.26
CA MET A 55 -9.68 8.05 6.30
C MET A 55 -9.22 7.33 7.59
N PRO A 56 -9.11 8.02 8.73
CA PRO A 56 -8.67 7.41 9.99
C PRO A 56 -9.83 6.90 10.88
N TRP A 57 -11.02 6.66 10.33
CA TRP A 57 -12.26 6.51 11.11
C TRP A 57 -12.81 5.08 11.28
N PHE A 58 -12.04 4.06 10.90
CA PHE A 58 -12.47 2.67 11.02
C PHE A 58 -12.09 2.11 12.38
N GLU A 59 -13.01 1.36 13.01
CA GLU A 59 -12.76 0.71 14.31
C GLU A 59 -13.30 -0.71 14.36
N SER A 60 -12.43 -1.66 14.72
CA SER A 60 -12.89 -2.99 15.12
C SER A 60 -13.40 -2.98 16.57
N ASN A 61 -14.07 -4.05 16.95
CA ASN A 61 -14.45 -4.27 18.35
C ASN A 61 -13.27 -4.38 19.32
N THR A 62 -12.04 -4.58 18.84
CA THR A 62 -10.84 -4.64 19.69
C THR A 62 -10.09 -3.31 19.76
N THR A 63 -10.30 -2.40 18.80
CA THR A 63 -9.57 -1.12 18.73
C THR A 63 -10.39 0.07 19.24
N SER A 64 -11.72 -0.06 19.26
CA SER A 64 -12.65 1.01 19.68
C SER A 64 -12.54 1.40 21.15
N GLY A 65 -11.96 0.54 21.99
CA GLY A 65 -11.83 0.74 23.44
C GLY A 65 -13.11 0.48 24.23
N ASN A 66 -14.25 0.30 23.58
CA ASN A 66 -15.54 -0.01 24.22
C ASN A 66 -16.13 -1.37 23.82
N GLY A 67 -15.42 -2.16 23.00
CA GLY A 67 -15.88 -3.48 22.56
C GLY A 67 -16.88 -3.46 21.39
N ALA A 68 -17.26 -2.28 20.88
CA ALA A 68 -18.18 -2.13 19.75
C ALA A 68 -17.44 -1.92 18.43
N TRP A 69 -18.07 -2.29 17.31
CA TRP A 69 -17.60 -1.92 15.98
C TRP A 69 -17.89 -0.44 15.70
N GLY A 70 -16.97 0.25 15.04
CA GLY A 70 -17.12 1.66 14.68
C GLY A 70 -18.24 1.91 13.67
N ALA A 71 -18.81 3.12 13.74
CA ALA A 71 -19.92 3.54 12.89
C ALA A 71 -19.61 3.43 11.39
N HIS A 72 -18.36 3.60 10.97
CA HIS A 72 -17.96 3.49 9.57
C HIS A 72 -17.89 2.04 9.04
N TRP A 73 -17.91 1.01 9.91
CA TRP A 73 -18.14 -0.38 9.48
C TRP A 73 -19.59 -0.84 9.61
N THR A 74 -20.39 -0.19 10.46
CA THR A 74 -21.77 -0.61 10.72
C THR A 74 -22.80 0.19 9.92
N MET A 75 -22.52 1.48 9.71
CA MET A 75 -23.54 2.52 9.51
C MET A 75 -24.76 2.22 10.40
N ASN A 76 -25.99 2.33 9.90
CA ASN A 76 -27.21 1.99 10.64
C ASN A 76 -27.72 0.57 10.37
N THR A 77 -27.18 -0.16 9.39
CA THR A 77 -27.81 -1.39 8.86
C THR A 77 -26.95 -2.65 8.92
N LYS A 78 -25.69 -2.57 9.35
CA LYS A 78 -24.75 -3.70 9.33
C LYS A 78 -24.24 -4.06 10.72
N ASN A 79 -24.05 -5.36 10.94
CA ASN A 79 -23.52 -5.90 12.18
C ASN A 79 -22.31 -6.80 11.89
N PRO A 80 -21.07 -6.29 12.03
CA PRO A 80 -19.86 -7.06 11.70
C PRO A 80 -19.60 -8.26 12.62
N ASN A 81 -20.38 -8.46 13.69
CA ASN A 81 -20.37 -9.71 14.45
C ASN A 81 -21.02 -10.87 13.69
N ILE A 82 -21.85 -10.58 12.69
CA ILE A 82 -22.39 -11.59 11.76
C ILE A 82 -21.34 -11.88 10.71
N VAL A 83 -20.94 -13.15 10.63
CA VAL A 83 -19.93 -13.66 9.69
C VAL A 83 -20.58 -14.75 8.84
N ASP A 84 -20.43 -14.64 7.52
CA ASP A 84 -20.94 -15.66 6.60
C ASP A 84 -20.01 -16.88 6.50
N GLY A 85 -20.43 -17.90 5.75
CA GLY A 85 -19.66 -19.13 5.55
C GLY A 85 -18.32 -18.96 4.83
N SER A 86 -18.05 -17.79 4.22
CA SER A 86 -16.77 -17.44 3.60
C SER A 86 -15.83 -16.70 4.55
N GLY A 87 -16.24 -16.47 5.80
CA GLY A 87 -15.54 -15.64 6.76
C GLY A 87 -15.71 -14.14 6.52
N LYS A 88 -16.63 -13.71 5.65
CA LYS A 88 -16.91 -12.29 5.39
C LYS A 88 -17.84 -11.76 6.49
N ARG A 89 -17.41 -10.69 7.16
CA ARG A 89 -18.23 -9.94 8.13
C ARG A 89 -19.25 -9.07 7.40
N GLN A 90 -20.44 -8.91 7.96
CA GLN A 90 -21.43 -7.97 7.46
C GLN A 90 -21.01 -6.52 7.78
N ILE A 91 -20.45 -5.82 6.79
CA ILE A 91 -19.96 -4.44 6.91
C ILE A 91 -20.70 -3.48 5.96
N ALA A 92 -20.64 -2.19 6.26
CA ALA A 92 -21.26 -1.10 5.49
C ALA A 92 -20.36 -0.64 4.32
N ALA A 93 -20.05 -1.59 3.44
CA ALA A 93 -19.26 -1.36 2.24
C ALA A 93 -19.62 -2.39 1.16
N HIS A 94 -19.57 -1.98 -0.11
CA HIS A 94 -19.72 -2.91 -1.24
C HIS A 94 -18.45 -3.74 -1.49
N TYR A 95 -17.28 -3.15 -1.21
CA TYR A 95 -15.98 -3.75 -1.45
C TYR A 95 -15.33 -4.14 -0.14
N TYR A 96 -14.83 -5.38 -0.07
CA TYR A 96 -14.34 -5.95 1.18
C TYR A 96 -12.82 -5.82 1.28
N PRO A 97 -12.27 -5.17 2.31
CA PRO A 97 -10.81 -5.05 2.49
C PRO A 97 -10.14 -6.43 2.42
N LEU A 98 -9.02 -6.52 1.69
CA LEU A 98 -8.32 -7.80 1.49
C LEU A 98 -7.87 -8.42 2.83
N ILE A 99 -7.48 -7.57 3.79
CA ILE A 99 -7.09 -7.96 5.15
C ILE A 99 -8.26 -8.07 6.14
N GLY A 100 -9.50 -7.91 5.66
CA GLY A 100 -10.71 -7.81 6.50
C GLY A 100 -10.90 -6.43 7.15
N PRO A 101 -12.07 -6.15 7.75
CA PRO A 101 -12.32 -4.89 8.43
C PRO A 101 -11.42 -4.76 9.67
N TYR A 102 -10.89 -3.57 9.88
CA TYR A 102 -9.81 -3.30 10.81
C TYR A 102 -10.07 -2.03 11.64
N GLY A 103 -9.22 -1.76 12.63
CA GLY A 103 -9.14 -0.44 13.28
C GLY A 103 -8.04 0.41 12.67
N SER A 104 -8.33 1.67 12.33
CA SER A 104 -7.38 2.60 11.69
C SER A 104 -6.15 2.89 12.56
N GLY A 105 -6.27 2.79 13.88
CA GLY A 105 -5.16 2.92 14.83
C GLY A 105 -4.35 1.65 15.07
N ASP A 106 -4.68 0.52 14.43
CA ASP A 106 -3.95 -0.73 14.59
C ASP A 106 -2.55 -0.62 13.98
N LYS A 107 -1.51 -0.81 14.81
CA LYS A 107 -0.11 -0.63 14.40
C LYS A 107 0.31 -1.53 13.22
N ASP A 108 -0.24 -2.74 13.11
CA ASP A 108 0.13 -3.68 12.06
C ASP A 108 -0.57 -3.30 10.74
N VAL A 109 -1.79 -2.76 10.83
CA VAL A 109 -2.52 -2.20 9.68
C VAL A 109 -1.80 -0.97 9.15
N ILE A 110 -1.36 -0.07 10.04
CA ILE A 110 -0.58 1.12 9.66
C ILE A 110 0.72 0.72 8.96
N GLU A 111 1.46 -0.29 9.48
CA GLU A 111 2.66 -0.82 8.81
C GLU A 111 2.35 -1.36 7.42
N TYR A 112 1.28 -2.16 7.29
CA TYR A 112 0.82 -2.70 6.02
C TYR A 112 0.51 -1.59 5.01
N GLN A 113 -0.33 -0.63 5.39
CA GLN A 113 -0.79 0.44 4.50
C GLN A 113 0.37 1.34 4.05
N LEU A 114 1.23 1.78 4.98
CA LEU A 114 2.38 2.63 4.65
C LEU A 114 3.36 1.93 3.70
N LEU A 115 3.62 0.63 3.90
CA LEU A 115 4.48 -0.13 3.00
C LEU A 115 3.86 -0.31 1.62
N LEU A 116 2.56 -0.57 1.53
CA LEU A 116 1.88 -0.62 0.23
C LEU A 116 1.91 0.72 -0.50
N MET A 117 1.62 1.83 0.20
CA MET A 117 1.71 3.19 -0.36
C MET A 117 3.12 3.46 -0.90
N LYS A 118 4.15 3.15 -0.11
CA LYS A 118 5.57 3.28 -0.49
C LYS A 118 5.86 2.48 -1.77
N TYR A 119 5.57 1.18 -1.78
CA TYR A 119 5.86 0.32 -2.93
C TYR A 119 4.99 0.59 -4.15
N ALA A 120 3.88 1.32 -3.99
CA ALA A 120 3.07 1.83 -5.09
C ALA A 120 3.59 3.17 -5.68
N GLY A 121 4.56 3.83 -5.02
CA GLY A 121 5.17 5.07 -5.49
C GLY A 121 4.49 6.36 -4.98
N VAL A 122 3.66 6.26 -3.93
CA VAL A 122 3.07 7.41 -3.23
C VAL A 122 4.16 8.19 -2.49
N ASP A 123 4.12 9.52 -2.56
CA ASP A 123 5.09 10.41 -1.89
C ASP A 123 4.67 10.77 -0.47
N GLY A 124 3.38 10.78 -0.19
CA GLY A 124 2.85 11.16 1.10
C GLY A 124 1.34 10.98 1.22
N VAL A 125 0.83 11.26 2.42
CA VAL A 125 -0.56 10.98 2.79
C VAL A 125 -1.27 12.28 3.18
N LEU A 126 -2.43 12.53 2.58
CA LEU A 126 -3.36 13.59 2.98
C LEU A 126 -4.35 12.96 3.96
N ILE A 127 -4.22 13.29 5.24
CA ILE A 127 -4.92 12.59 6.32
C ILE A 127 -6.14 13.42 6.70
N ASP A 128 -7.31 12.83 6.52
CA ASP A 128 -8.56 13.37 7.04
C ASP A 128 -8.46 13.56 8.55
N TRP A 129 -8.81 14.74 9.04
CA TRP A 129 -8.56 15.13 10.42
C TRP A 129 -9.77 15.85 11.02
N PRO A 130 -10.36 15.28 12.09
CA PRO A 130 -11.70 15.64 12.54
C PRO A 130 -11.78 16.91 13.40
N GLY A 131 -10.65 17.52 13.76
CA GLY A 131 -10.61 18.54 14.81
C GLY A 131 -10.30 18.00 16.21
N THR A 132 -10.29 18.89 17.20
CA THR A 132 -10.09 18.57 18.62
C THR A 132 -11.38 18.48 19.43
N LEU A 133 -12.54 18.63 18.79
CA LEU A 133 -13.82 18.51 19.46
C LEU A 133 -13.99 17.15 20.14
N ASN A 134 -14.45 17.18 21.39
CA ASN A 134 -14.81 15.98 22.12
C ASN A 134 -16.27 15.59 21.83
N CYS A 135 -16.52 15.05 20.64
CA CYS A 135 -17.84 14.63 20.17
C CYS A 135 -17.77 13.32 19.41
N VAL A 136 -18.76 12.45 19.62
CA VAL A 136 -18.89 11.15 18.92
C VAL A 136 -17.55 10.40 18.82
N ASP A 137 -17.14 9.97 17.63
CA ASP A 137 -15.88 9.29 17.33
C ASP A 137 -14.73 10.24 16.97
N TYR A 138 -14.92 11.57 16.95
CA TYR A 138 -13.85 12.53 16.59
C TYR A 138 -12.57 12.37 17.43
N PRO A 139 -12.62 12.19 18.77
CA PRO A 139 -11.41 11.95 19.55
C PRO A 139 -10.66 10.70 19.12
N LYS A 140 -11.41 9.64 18.72
CA LYS A 140 -10.81 8.38 18.29
C LYS A 140 -10.22 8.51 16.89
N ASN A 141 -10.91 9.17 15.97
CA ASN A 141 -10.43 9.45 14.61
C ASN A 141 -9.15 10.30 14.66
N LYS A 142 -9.07 11.29 15.56
CA LYS A 142 -7.83 12.05 15.83
C LYS A 142 -6.71 11.15 16.37
N GLN A 143 -6.98 10.27 17.33
CA GLN A 143 -5.97 9.34 17.85
C GLN A 143 -5.44 8.41 16.77
N ASN A 144 -6.31 7.92 15.88
CA ASN A 144 -5.92 7.07 14.74
C ASN A 144 -5.07 7.84 13.73
N ALA A 145 -5.46 9.08 13.39
CA ALA A 145 -4.64 9.95 12.56
C ALA A 145 -3.25 10.15 13.17
N GLU A 146 -3.16 10.37 14.48
CA GLU A 146 -1.88 10.52 15.20
C GLU A 146 -1.04 9.23 15.18
N ALA A 147 -1.66 8.07 15.38
CA ALA A 147 -0.98 6.78 15.26
C ALA A 147 -0.38 6.60 13.85
N PHE A 148 -1.13 6.96 12.81
CA PHE A 148 -0.66 6.89 11.42
C PHE A 148 0.46 7.90 11.15
N ILE A 149 0.26 9.17 11.50
CA ILE A 149 1.23 10.28 11.39
C ILE A 149 2.56 9.91 12.05
N ASN A 150 2.54 9.26 13.22
CA ASN A 150 3.75 8.88 13.94
C ASN A 150 4.60 7.84 13.21
N LYS A 151 4.04 7.08 12.27
CA LYS A 151 4.77 6.06 11.51
C LYS A 151 5.19 6.52 10.09
N THR A 152 4.61 7.60 9.56
CA THR A 152 4.91 8.12 8.21
C THR A 152 6.40 8.33 7.93
N ALA A 153 7.11 8.99 8.85
CA ALA A 153 8.55 9.27 8.71
C ALA A 153 9.38 7.98 8.65
N ALA A 154 9.01 6.96 9.42
CA ALA A 154 9.69 5.65 9.40
C ALA A 154 9.51 4.93 8.06
N ALA A 155 8.42 5.16 7.33
CA ALA A 155 8.21 4.63 5.98
C ALA A 155 8.87 5.50 4.89
N GLY A 156 9.33 6.70 5.23
CA GLY A 156 9.83 7.70 4.27
C GLY A 156 8.73 8.41 3.50
N LEU A 157 7.53 8.51 4.09
CA LEU A 157 6.38 9.20 3.49
C LEU A 157 6.17 10.57 4.14
N GLU A 158 5.80 11.55 3.32
CA GLU A 158 5.36 12.87 3.78
C GLU A 158 3.90 12.81 4.27
N PHE A 159 3.42 13.82 4.99
CA PHE A 159 1.99 13.93 5.30
C PHE A 159 1.49 15.39 5.38
N ALA A 160 0.20 15.58 5.14
CA ALA A 160 -0.51 16.84 5.40
C ALA A 160 -1.90 16.54 5.98
N ILE A 161 -2.53 17.59 6.52
CA ILE A 161 -3.87 17.49 7.10
C ILE A 161 -4.91 17.93 6.07
N VAL A 162 -5.99 17.15 5.99
CA VAL A 162 -7.27 17.56 5.40
C VAL A 162 -8.22 17.84 6.57
N TYR A 163 -8.60 19.10 6.74
CA TYR A 163 -9.42 19.56 7.85
C TYR A 163 -10.91 19.36 7.55
N GLU A 164 -11.65 18.81 8.49
CA GLU A 164 -13.11 18.63 8.40
C GLU A 164 -13.86 19.76 9.11
N ASP A 165 -13.96 20.94 8.48
CA ASP A 165 -14.68 22.07 9.09
C ASP A 165 -16.18 21.78 9.31
N ASN A 166 -16.76 20.83 8.56
CA ASN A 166 -18.16 20.43 8.69
C ASN A 166 -18.48 19.80 10.05
N ASN A 167 -17.47 19.26 10.76
CA ASN A 167 -17.66 18.64 12.08
C ASN A 167 -18.25 19.62 13.11
N PHE A 168 -18.00 20.93 12.99
CA PHE A 168 -18.67 21.93 13.84
C PHE A 168 -20.17 22.08 13.56
N THR A 169 -20.60 21.79 12.34
CA THR A 169 -22.02 21.81 11.95
C THR A 169 -22.72 20.51 12.31
N LEU A 170 -22.02 19.38 12.21
CA LEU A 170 -22.55 18.06 12.55
C LEU A 170 -22.62 17.82 14.08
N ALA A 171 -21.64 18.29 14.86
CA ALA A 171 -21.55 18.02 16.29
C ALA A 171 -22.86 18.32 17.07
N PRO A 172 -23.54 19.47 16.88
CA PRO A 172 -24.82 19.73 17.54
C PRO A 172 -25.93 18.74 17.19
N THR A 173 -25.93 18.15 15.99
CA THR A 173 -26.93 17.14 15.59
C THR A 173 -26.77 15.81 16.34
N TYR A 174 -25.57 15.57 16.88
CA TYR A 174 -25.26 14.43 17.75
C TYR A 174 -25.37 14.78 19.25
N GLY A 175 -25.88 15.97 19.58
CA GLY A 175 -26.05 16.43 20.97
C GLY A 175 -24.78 17.04 21.60
N CYS A 176 -23.74 17.32 20.80
CA CYS A 176 -22.52 17.96 21.28
C CYS A 176 -22.60 19.49 21.11
N SER A 177 -22.54 20.25 22.21
CA SER A 177 -22.60 21.71 22.15
C SER A 177 -21.30 22.32 21.62
N VAL A 178 -21.41 23.23 20.64
CA VAL A 178 -20.30 24.03 20.10
C VAL A 178 -20.70 25.51 20.08
N PRO A 179 -20.69 26.21 21.24
CA PRO A 179 -21.20 27.58 21.34
C PRO A 179 -20.33 28.62 20.59
N ASP A 180 -19.03 28.37 20.45
CA ASP A 180 -18.09 29.20 19.68
C ASP A 180 -17.34 28.35 18.66
N LYS A 181 -17.93 28.18 17.46
CA LYS A 181 -17.32 27.43 16.35
C LYS A 181 -15.99 28.04 15.92
N LEU A 182 -15.89 29.37 15.83
CA LEU A 182 -14.66 30.05 15.42
C LEU A 182 -13.55 29.88 16.46
N GLY A 183 -13.89 29.91 17.75
CA GLY A 183 -12.94 29.62 18.83
C GLY A 183 -12.43 28.20 18.84
N ALA A 184 -13.31 27.23 18.57
CA ALA A 184 -12.91 25.85 18.42
C ALA A 184 -11.98 25.66 17.20
N ALA A 185 -12.32 26.25 16.05
CA ALA A 185 -11.46 26.22 14.86
C ALA A 185 -10.09 26.90 15.07
N ARG A 186 -10.03 28.03 15.79
CA ARG A 186 -8.74 28.64 16.19
C ARG A 186 -7.91 27.69 17.07
N SER A 187 -8.55 26.94 17.96
CA SER A 187 -7.89 25.95 18.82
C SER A 187 -7.32 24.79 18.01
N ASP A 188 -8.03 24.35 16.97
CA ASP A 188 -7.54 23.35 16.02
C ASP A 188 -6.29 23.84 15.27
N MET A 189 -6.27 25.11 14.83
CA MET A 189 -5.09 25.69 14.18
C MET A 189 -3.88 25.73 15.12
N VAL A 190 -4.08 26.08 16.40
CA VAL A 190 -3.05 26.03 17.44
C VAL A 190 -2.54 24.59 17.60
N TYR A 191 -3.45 23.62 17.66
CA TYR A 191 -3.09 22.21 17.79
C TYR A 191 -2.22 21.73 16.62
N MET A 192 -2.62 22.00 15.37
CA MET A 192 -1.87 21.59 14.19
C MET A 192 -0.50 22.29 14.09
N ARG A 193 -0.42 23.57 14.46
CA ARG A 193 0.85 24.33 14.55
C ARG A 193 1.84 23.65 15.49
N ASP A 194 1.37 23.28 16.68
CA ASP A 194 2.23 22.79 17.75
C ASP A 194 2.63 21.33 17.55
N ASN A 195 1.76 20.53 16.91
CA ASN A 195 1.95 19.07 16.81
C ASN A 195 2.39 18.58 15.42
N TYR A 196 2.01 19.28 14.34
CA TYR A 196 2.14 18.75 12.97
C TYR A 196 3.01 19.62 12.06
N PHE A 197 2.74 20.93 11.93
CA PHE A 197 3.35 21.78 10.90
C PHE A 197 4.89 21.88 10.97
N ASN A 198 5.47 21.63 12.15
CA ASN A 198 6.91 21.67 12.36
C ASN A 198 7.62 20.32 12.13
N ARG A 199 6.88 19.23 11.83
CA ARG A 199 7.48 17.93 11.56
C ARG A 199 8.27 17.97 10.25
N SER A 200 9.44 17.33 10.24
CA SER A 200 10.36 17.35 9.10
C SER A 200 9.77 16.74 7.83
N ASN A 201 8.83 15.80 7.98
CA ASN A 201 8.11 15.17 6.88
C ASN A 201 6.70 15.74 6.66
N TYR A 202 6.37 16.91 7.22
CA TYR A 202 5.13 17.62 6.89
C TYR A 202 5.25 18.24 5.50
N ILE A 203 4.25 18.02 4.64
CA ILE A 203 4.26 18.54 3.26
C ILE A 203 4.22 20.06 3.29
N LYS A 204 5.14 20.68 2.54
CA LYS A 204 5.17 22.12 2.33
C LYS A 204 5.03 22.44 0.85
N ILE A 205 4.21 23.43 0.56
CA ILE A 205 4.09 24.04 -0.77
C ILE A 205 4.40 25.52 -0.60
N ASN A 206 5.16 26.11 -1.53
CA ASN A 206 5.58 27.52 -1.45
C ASN A 206 6.22 27.90 -0.09
N ASN A 207 7.00 26.98 0.49
CA ASN A 207 7.64 27.11 1.81
C ASN A 207 6.69 27.26 3.02
N ALA A 208 5.40 27.02 2.85
CA ALA A 208 4.40 27.02 3.93
C ALA A 208 3.83 25.60 4.16
N PRO A 209 3.37 25.26 5.38
CA PRO A 209 2.69 23.99 5.63
C PRO A 209 1.45 23.88 4.75
N LEU A 210 1.27 22.75 4.08
CA LEU A 210 0.07 22.46 3.30
C LEU A 210 -1.09 22.13 4.25
N LEU A 211 -2.21 22.86 4.14
CA LEU A 211 -3.46 22.55 4.83
C LEU A 211 -4.57 22.46 3.78
N LEU A 212 -5.25 21.33 3.70
CA LEU A 212 -6.46 21.17 2.91
C LEU A 212 -7.67 21.31 3.84
N ASP A 213 -8.80 21.73 3.30
CA ASP A 213 -10.09 21.69 3.97
C ASP A 213 -11.07 20.93 3.09
N PHE A 214 -11.73 19.93 3.67
CA PHE A 214 -12.83 19.20 3.02
C PHE A 214 -14.09 20.07 3.02
N GLY A 215 -13.99 21.20 2.31
CA GLY A 215 -14.91 22.31 2.38
C GLY A 215 -14.35 23.56 1.68
N PRO A 216 -14.80 24.76 2.08
CA PRO A 216 -15.51 25.05 3.33
C PRO A 216 -16.99 24.67 3.35
N GLN A 217 -17.43 23.97 4.40
CA GLN A 217 -18.82 23.60 4.61
C GLN A 217 -19.46 24.33 5.79
N THR A 218 -18.68 24.64 6.83
CA THR A 218 -19.14 25.43 7.98
C THR A 218 -18.78 26.90 7.82
N PHE A 219 -17.53 27.21 7.47
CA PHE A 219 -17.01 28.58 7.44
C PHE A 219 -16.96 29.12 6.02
N LYS A 220 -18.05 29.72 5.56
CA LYS A 220 -18.21 30.14 4.15
C LYS A 220 -17.93 31.62 3.88
N SER A 221 -17.13 32.26 4.73
CA SER A 221 -16.75 33.67 4.54
C SER A 221 -15.24 33.90 4.67
N PRO A 222 -14.64 34.78 3.84
CA PRO A 222 -13.22 35.10 3.95
C PRO A 222 -12.83 35.67 5.33
N SER A 223 -13.74 36.37 6.01
CA SER A 223 -13.51 36.89 7.36
C SER A 223 -13.39 35.79 8.40
N ASP A 224 -14.14 34.68 8.27
CA ASP A 224 -14.05 33.54 9.18
C ASP A 224 -12.67 32.91 9.07
N TRP A 225 -12.18 32.65 7.85
CA TRP A 225 -10.85 32.07 7.64
C TRP A 225 -9.72 32.98 8.11
N SER A 226 -9.86 34.30 7.91
CA SER A 226 -8.90 35.28 8.45
C SER A 226 -8.84 35.21 9.98
N ASN A 227 -9.99 35.00 10.62
CA ASN A 227 -10.10 34.84 12.07
C ASN A 227 -9.54 33.48 12.55
N ILE A 228 -9.92 32.39 11.89
CA ILE A 228 -9.45 31.01 12.18
C ILE A 228 -7.93 30.93 12.11
N PHE A 229 -7.31 31.57 11.12
CA PHE A 229 -5.86 31.58 10.96
C PHE A 229 -5.14 32.62 11.81
N SER A 230 -5.83 33.50 12.53
CA SER A 230 -5.20 34.54 13.37
C SER A 230 -4.12 34.06 14.35
N PRO A 231 -4.17 32.85 14.99
CA PRO A 231 -3.12 32.40 15.90
C PRO A 231 -1.85 31.87 15.20
N LEU A 232 -1.84 31.81 13.87
CA LEU A 232 -0.72 31.31 13.08
C LEU A 232 0.20 32.46 12.65
N SER A 233 1.48 32.40 13.01
CA SER A 233 2.51 33.34 12.55
C SER A 233 2.88 33.10 11.08
N THR A 234 2.93 31.83 10.66
CA THR A 234 3.06 31.41 9.26
C THR A 234 1.72 30.85 8.81
N LYS A 235 1.09 31.49 7.82
CA LYS A 235 -0.16 31.00 7.24
C LYS A 235 0.12 29.77 6.37
N PRO A 236 -0.73 28.73 6.40
CA PRO A 236 -0.53 27.57 5.54
C PRO A 236 -0.76 27.93 4.07
N THR A 237 -0.21 27.11 3.18
CA THR A 237 -0.76 27.01 1.82
C THR A 237 -2.09 26.28 1.94
N PHE A 238 -3.15 27.08 2.04
CA PHE A 238 -4.50 26.61 2.28
C PHE A 238 -5.22 26.29 0.97
N LEU A 239 -5.73 25.06 0.84
CA LEU A 239 -6.51 24.60 -0.32
C LEU A 239 -7.92 24.22 0.11
N THR A 240 -8.91 24.78 -0.56
CA THR A 240 -10.31 24.37 -0.43
C THR A 240 -10.62 23.25 -1.42
N LEU A 241 -11.77 22.60 -1.27
CA LEU A 241 -12.34 21.80 -2.35
C LEU A 241 -12.51 22.66 -3.61
N TRP A 242 -12.39 22.02 -4.78
CA TRP A 242 -12.60 22.66 -6.07
C TRP A 242 -13.90 23.49 -6.13
N TYR A 243 -13.81 24.65 -6.75
CA TYR A 243 -14.91 25.61 -6.88
C TYR A 243 -15.39 26.24 -5.56
N GLN A 244 -14.64 26.10 -4.45
CA GLN A 244 -14.98 26.69 -3.15
C GLN A 244 -13.98 27.73 -2.66
N LYS A 245 -12.95 28.09 -3.45
CA LYS A 245 -11.95 29.09 -3.05
C LYS A 245 -12.56 30.43 -2.68
N GLY A 246 -13.68 30.81 -3.31
CA GLY A 246 -14.40 32.05 -3.03
C GLY A 246 -14.82 32.19 -1.56
N ASP A 247 -15.15 31.06 -0.91
CA ASP A 247 -15.63 31.02 0.48
C ASP A 247 -14.51 31.34 1.49
N ALA A 248 -13.25 31.08 1.13
CA ALA A 248 -12.07 31.44 1.91
C ALA A 248 -11.39 32.74 1.46
N GLY A 249 -11.71 33.22 0.25
CA GLY A 249 -11.17 34.44 -0.34
C GLY A 249 -9.64 34.44 -0.42
N ALA A 250 -9.01 35.52 0.03
CA ALA A 250 -7.56 35.67 -0.01
C ALA A 250 -6.79 34.68 0.89
N ASN A 251 -7.47 33.97 1.80
CA ASN A 251 -6.83 32.96 2.65
C ASN A 251 -6.50 31.68 1.88
N ALA A 252 -7.26 31.35 0.83
CA ALA A 252 -7.01 30.17 0.02
C ALA A 252 -6.01 30.48 -1.11
N GLN A 253 -4.94 29.68 -1.18
CA GLN A 253 -3.91 29.77 -2.20
C GLN A 253 -4.20 28.87 -3.42
N GLY A 254 -5.22 28.04 -3.32
CA GLY A 254 -5.52 27.05 -4.33
C GLY A 254 -6.70 26.16 -3.98
N GLU A 255 -6.84 25.10 -4.77
CA GLU A 255 -7.96 24.16 -4.67
C GLU A 255 -7.51 22.75 -5.04
N TYR A 256 -8.23 21.76 -4.52
CA TYR A 256 -8.07 20.36 -4.88
C TYR A 256 -9.42 19.69 -5.26
N PRO A 257 -9.43 18.85 -6.30
CA PRO A 257 -10.66 18.19 -6.75
C PRO A 257 -11.01 16.94 -5.93
N TRP A 258 -12.32 16.64 -5.87
CA TRP A 258 -12.89 15.39 -5.35
C TRP A 258 -13.59 14.59 -6.47
N ILE A 259 -14.42 13.61 -6.13
CA ILE A 259 -15.17 12.78 -7.09
C ILE A 259 -16.56 13.40 -7.33
N TYR A 260 -16.90 13.69 -8.59
CA TYR A 260 -18.21 14.23 -9.00
C TYR A 260 -18.91 13.31 -10.00
N SER A 261 -20.24 13.42 -10.03
CA SER A 261 -21.14 12.56 -10.82
C SER A 261 -20.95 12.64 -12.33
N ASP A 262 -20.37 13.72 -12.85
CA ASP A 262 -20.09 13.94 -14.27
C ASP A 262 -18.76 13.32 -14.73
N PHE A 263 -18.09 12.57 -13.84
CA PHE A 263 -16.94 11.72 -14.11
C PHE A 263 -15.83 12.44 -14.90
N THR A 264 -15.52 11.97 -16.10
CA THR A 264 -14.42 12.53 -16.91
C THR A 264 -14.74 13.91 -17.48
N ALA A 265 -16.02 14.27 -17.64
CA ALA A 265 -16.39 15.60 -18.13
C ALA A 265 -16.00 16.68 -17.11
N GLY A 266 -16.30 16.46 -15.83
CA GLY A 266 -15.92 17.35 -14.74
C GLY A 266 -14.40 17.46 -14.57
N LEU A 267 -13.69 16.33 -14.67
CA LEU A 267 -12.22 16.32 -14.66
C LEU A 267 -11.61 17.06 -15.84
N GLN A 268 -12.12 16.85 -17.06
CA GLN A 268 -11.63 17.54 -18.25
C GLN A 268 -11.86 19.05 -18.11
N HIS A 269 -13.04 19.47 -17.66
CA HIS A 269 -13.34 20.86 -17.40
C HIS A 269 -12.40 21.45 -16.34
N TRP A 270 -12.20 20.74 -15.23
CA TRP A 270 -11.27 21.12 -14.17
C TRP A 270 -9.89 21.40 -14.74
N TYR A 271 -9.32 20.43 -15.47
CA TYR A 271 -7.95 20.55 -16.01
C TYR A 271 -7.82 21.66 -17.05
N ALA A 272 -8.82 21.85 -17.92
CA ALA A 272 -8.76 22.82 -19.01
C ALA A 272 -9.08 24.27 -18.60
N ASN A 273 -9.99 24.49 -17.64
CA ASN A 273 -10.62 25.80 -17.45
C ASN A 273 -10.39 26.44 -16.08
N VAL A 274 -9.92 25.69 -15.08
CA VAL A 274 -9.83 26.20 -13.70
C VAL A 274 -8.38 26.57 -13.35
N SER A 275 -8.16 27.78 -12.83
CA SER A 275 -6.82 28.28 -12.48
C SER A 275 -6.81 28.88 -11.05
N PRO A 276 -6.84 28.03 -10.00
CA PRO A 276 -7.04 28.47 -8.63
C PRO A 276 -5.75 29.01 -7.96
N GLY A 277 -4.61 29.01 -8.64
CA GLY A 277 -3.29 29.17 -8.04
C GLY A 277 -2.65 27.79 -7.87
N VAL A 278 -2.43 27.35 -6.62
CA VAL A 278 -2.06 25.95 -6.36
C VAL A 278 -3.20 25.05 -6.81
N LYS A 279 -2.95 24.17 -7.78
CA LYS A 279 -3.96 23.31 -8.39
C LYS A 279 -3.56 21.85 -8.27
N PHE A 280 -4.37 21.06 -7.59
CA PHE A 280 -4.20 19.61 -7.54
C PHE A 280 -4.96 18.94 -8.69
N GLY A 281 -4.45 17.80 -9.15
CA GLY A 281 -5.24 16.81 -9.89
C GLY A 281 -5.78 15.74 -8.95
N VAL A 282 -6.68 14.91 -9.47
CA VAL A 282 -7.19 13.74 -8.76
C VAL A 282 -7.24 12.52 -9.69
N ALA A 283 -6.98 11.35 -9.11
CA ALA A 283 -7.32 10.05 -9.68
C ALA A 283 -8.16 9.28 -8.67
N TYR A 284 -9.21 8.61 -9.14
CA TYR A 284 -10.14 7.83 -8.33
C TYR A 284 -10.59 6.57 -9.06
N PRO A 285 -10.85 5.47 -8.33
CA PRO A 285 -11.09 4.17 -8.94
C PRO A 285 -12.53 3.94 -9.38
N GLY A 286 -13.46 4.76 -8.93
CA GLY A 286 -14.89 4.60 -9.11
C GLY A 286 -15.63 5.36 -8.00
N PHE A 287 -16.95 5.21 -7.96
CA PHE A 287 -17.80 5.70 -6.89
C PHE A 287 -19.04 4.83 -6.79
N HIS A 288 -19.26 4.20 -5.65
CA HIS A 288 -20.43 3.38 -5.40
C HIS A 288 -20.67 3.34 -3.89
N SER A 289 -21.38 4.35 -3.41
CA SER A 289 -21.51 4.56 -1.97
C SER A 289 -22.51 3.60 -1.33
N PHE A 290 -22.16 3.09 -0.16
CA PHE A 290 -23.03 2.30 0.69
C PHE A 290 -24.04 3.17 1.47
N TYR A 291 -23.97 4.50 1.39
CA TYR A 291 -24.71 5.40 2.29
C TYR A 291 -26.22 5.12 2.37
N ASN A 292 -26.92 5.07 1.24
CA ASN A 292 -28.36 4.82 1.24
C ASN A 292 -28.70 3.43 1.83
N GLU A 293 -27.94 2.39 1.49
CA GLU A 293 -28.10 1.04 2.06
C GLU A 293 -27.70 0.96 3.54
N GLY A 294 -26.79 1.84 3.96
CA GLY A 294 -26.33 2.05 5.32
C GLY A 294 -27.26 2.90 6.16
N GLY A 295 -28.33 3.46 5.58
CA GLY A 295 -29.24 4.39 6.26
C GLY A 295 -28.63 5.75 6.56
N TRP A 296 -27.61 6.17 5.80
CA TRP A 296 -26.98 7.48 5.83
C TRP A 296 -27.41 8.31 4.61
N GLY A 297 -27.41 9.63 4.75
CA GLY A 297 -27.63 10.53 3.62
C GLY A 297 -26.37 10.65 2.76
N GLY A 298 -26.53 10.72 1.45
CA GLY A 298 -25.40 10.85 0.53
C GLY A 298 -25.82 10.80 -0.94
N PRO A 299 -24.86 10.98 -1.86
CA PRO A 299 -25.09 10.85 -3.30
C PRO A 299 -25.62 9.45 -3.65
N THR A 300 -26.47 9.37 -4.68
CA THR A 300 -27.07 8.12 -5.19
C THR A 300 -26.58 7.73 -6.59
N TRP A 301 -25.76 8.58 -7.21
CA TRP A 301 -25.12 8.31 -8.49
C TRP A 301 -23.92 7.37 -8.31
N THR A 302 -23.49 6.73 -9.39
CA THR A 302 -22.37 5.79 -9.38
C THR A 302 -21.43 6.02 -10.57
N ILE A 303 -20.16 5.67 -10.36
CA ILE A 303 -19.13 5.60 -11.39
C ILE A 303 -18.55 4.18 -11.32
N PRO A 304 -18.67 3.36 -12.37
CA PRO A 304 -18.21 1.98 -12.33
C PRO A 304 -16.68 1.91 -12.23
N HIS A 305 -16.17 0.91 -11.50
CA HIS A 305 -14.71 0.71 -11.36
C HIS A 305 -14.06 0.13 -12.61
N ASN A 306 -14.77 -0.73 -13.35
CA ASN A 306 -14.24 -1.47 -14.50
C ASN A 306 -12.92 -2.19 -14.19
N GLY A 307 -12.89 -2.91 -13.06
CA GLY A 307 -11.64 -3.41 -12.48
C GLY A 307 -10.75 -2.26 -12.02
N ALA A 308 -9.56 -2.14 -12.62
CA ALA A 308 -8.68 -0.97 -12.44
C ALA A 308 -8.77 0.06 -13.58
N GLY A 309 -9.68 -0.15 -14.56
CA GLY A 309 -9.78 0.67 -15.76
C GLY A 309 -10.11 2.13 -15.48
N THR A 310 -11.09 2.40 -14.62
CA THR A 310 -11.48 3.77 -14.24
C THR A 310 -10.37 4.49 -13.50
N PHE A 311 -9.68 3.81 -12.58
CA PHE A 311 -8.50 4.35 -11.92
C PHE A 311 -7.38 4.69 -12.92
N GLY A 312 -7.09 3.79 -13.85
CA GLY A 312 -6.09 4.01 -14.89
C GLY A 312 -6.41 5.21 -15.77
N GLN A 313 -7.68 5.39 -16.14
CA GLN A 313 -8.16 6.51 -16.96
C GLN A 313 -8.03 7.85 -16.22
N THR A 314 -8.53 7.95 -14.97
CA THR A 314 -8.44 9.20 -14.20
C THR A 314 -6.99 9.55 -13.86
N MET A 315 -6.14 8.54 -13.62
CA MET A 315 -4.70 8.74 -13.43
C MET A 315 -4.01 9.27 -14.69
N ASP A 316 -4.35 8.76 -15.89
CA ASP A 316 -3.79 9.30 -17.14
C ASP A 316 -4.20 10.76 -17.36
N MET A 317 -5.45 11.12 -17.06
CA MET A 317 -5.91 12.50 -17.14
C MET A 317 -5.10 13.41 -16.20
N ALA A 318 -4.89 12.99 -14.95
CA ALA A 318 -4.10 13.75 -13.99
C ALA A 318 -2.63 13.89 -14.42
N LYS A 319 -2.00 12.80 -14.87
CA LYS A 319 -0.61 12.80 -15.35
C LYS A 319 -0.39 13.75 -16.52
N ASN A 320 -1.30 13.69 -17.50
CA ASN A 320 -1.22 14.45 -18.75
C ASN A 320 -1.69 15.91 -18.60
N SER A 321 -2.20 16.29 -17.42
CA SER A 321 -2.54 17.68 -17.11
C SER A 321 -1.30 18.53 -16.75
N GLY A 322 -1.50 19.84 -16.59
CA GLY A 322 -0.45 20.77 -16.14
C GLY A 322 -0.21 20.82 -14.63
N VAL A 323 -0.89 19.99 -13.81
CA VAL A 323 -0.76 20.04 -12.34
C VAL A 323 0.58 19.46 -11.86
N ASN A 324 1.08 19.93 -10.72
CA ASN A 324 2.32 19.43 -10.10
C ASN A 324 2.07 18.43 -8.96
N TRP A 325 0.84 18.41 -8.43
CA TRP A 325 0.42 17.56 -7.32
C TRP A 325 -0.85 16.81 -7.71
N ILE A 326 -0.90 15.52 -7.42
CA ILE A 326 -2.03 14.64 -7.70
C ILE A 326 -2.47 13.99 -6.39
N GLN A 327 -3.76 14.10 -6.07
CA GLN A 327 -4.40 13.32 -5.01
C GLN A 327 -4.94 12.00 -5.58
N LEU A 328 -4.80 10.91 -4.84
CA LEU A 328 -5.52 9.67 -5.05
C LEU A 328 -6.71 9.65 -4.08
N ALA A 329 -7.93 9.67 -4.61
CA ALA A 329 -9.18 9.69 -3.85
C ALA A 329 -9.86 8.31 -4.01
N THR A 330 -9.72 7.40 -3.05
CA THR A 330 -9.06 7.50 -1.74
C THR A 330 -8.24 6.26 -1.45
N TRP A 331 -7.43 6.26 -0.39
CA TRP A 331 -6.84 5.02 0.12
C TRP A 331 -7.95 4.03 0.51
N ASN A 332 -8.84 4.43 1.42
CA ASN A 332 -9.70 3.51 2.15
C ASN A 332 -11.11 4.02 2.47
N ASP A 333 -11.69 4.94 1.69
CA ASP A 333 -13.11 5.28 1.90
C ASP A 333 -14.03 4.17 1.35
N TYR A 334 -14.20 3.16 2.19
CA TYR A 334 -15.08 2.02 1.95
C TYR A 334 -16.56 2.38 1.92
N GLY A 335 -16.96 3.47 2.58
CA GLY A 335 -18.34 3.95 2.60
C GLY A 335 -18.74 4.55 1.26
N GLU A 336 -17.84 5.29 0.61
CA GLU A 336 -18.06 5.84 -0.75
C GLU A 336 -17.79 4.85 -1.88
N GLY A 337 -17.05 3.77 -1.59
CA GLY A 337 -16.61 2.86 -2.64
C GLY A 337 -15.45 3.41 -3.47
N THR A 338 -14.61 4.28 -2.89
CA THR A 338 -13.55 4.99 -3.65
C THR A 338 -12.14 4.50 -3.31
N MET A 339 -12.03 3.38 -2.59
CA MET A 339 -10.76 2.83 -2.13
C MET A 339 -9.84 2.34 -3.25
N ILE A 340 -8.55 2.62 -3.13
CA ILE A 340 -7.48 1.94 -3.87
C ILE A 340 -6.73 0.91 -3.01
N GLU A 341 -6.99 0.88 -1.71
CA GLU A 341 -6.50 -0.18 -0.81
C GLU A 341 -7.00 -1.55 -1.30
N PRO A 342 -6.17 -2.60 -1.28
CA PRO A 342 -6.54 -3.90 -1.83
C PRO A 342 -7.83 -4.46 -1.25
N THR A 343 -8.69 -4.99 -2.12
CA THR A 343 -9.96 -5.61 -1.76
C THR A 343 -10.03 -7.05 -2.26
N ARG A 344 -11.00 -7.83 -1.80
CA ARG A 344 -11.26 -9.18 -2.36
C ARG A 344 -11.73 -9.10 -3.82
N GLU A 345 -12.41 -8.02 -4.19
CA GLU A 345 -13.01 -7.81 -5.51
C GLU A 345 -11.96 -7.40 -6.56
N PHE A 346 -10.97 -6.60 -6.17
CA PHE A 346 -10.01 -6.00 -7.10
C PHE A 346 -8.57 -6.45 -6.87
N GLY A 347 -8.29 -7.17 -5.78
CA GLY A 347 -6.94 -7.53 -5.38
C GLY A 347 -6.05 -6.29 -5.31
N TYR A 348 -4.87 -6.36 -5.91
CA TYR A 348 -3.91 -5.25 -5.99
C TYR A 348 -4.06 -4.38 -7.24
N GLY A 349 -5.14 -4.52 -8.02
CA GLY A 349 -5.25 -3.94 -9.37
C GLY A 349 -5.02 -2.44 -9.45
N ALA A 350 -5.53 -1.66 -8.49
CA ALA A 350 -5.30 -0.21 -8.44
C ALA A 350 -3.82 0.11 -8.15
N LEU A 351 -3.19 -0.60 -7.21
CA LEU A 351 -1.79 -0.37 -6.85
C LEU A 351 -0.83 -0.81 -7.95
N THR A 352 -1.07 -1.94 -8.63
CA THR A 352 -0.23 -2.36 -9.76
C THR A 352 -0.40 -1.44 -10.96
N THR A 353 -1.61 -0.91 -11.18
CA THR A 353 -1.84 0.16 -12.16
C THR A 353 -1.05 1.41 -11.80
N LEU A 354 -1.07 1.83 -10.53
CA LEU A 354 -0.28 2.97 -10.06
C LEU A 354 1.22 2.72 -10.28
N GLN A 355 1.70 1.52 -9.95
CA GLN A 355 3.10 1.13 -10.12
C GLN A 355 3.57 1.32 -11.57
N GLN A 356 2.78 0.81 -12.52
CA GLN A 356 3.04 0.95 -13.96
C GLN A 356 2.98 2.42 -14.41
N LYS A 357 1.95 3.16 -13.97
CA LYS A 357 1.76 4.56 -14.36
C LYS A 357 2.88 5.46 -13.81
N LEU A 358 3.44 5.16 -12.64
CA LEU A 358 4.53 5.92 -12.05
C LEU A 358 5.92 5.44 -12.48
N GLY A 359 6.01 4.25 -13.07
CA GLY A 359 7.28 3.63 -13.47
C GLY A 359 8.15 3.27 -12.27
N VAL A 360 7.55 2.74 -11.21
CA VAL A 360 8.30 2.16 -10.09
C VAL A 360 8.76 0.75 -10.45
N PRO A 361 9.96 0.30 -9.99
CA PRO A 361 10.57 -0.97 -10.39
C PRO A 361 10.01 -2.19 -9.62
N TYR A 362 8.83 -2.05 -9.01
CA TYR A 362 8.20 -3.09 -8.19
C TYR A 362 6.86 -3.50 -8.76
N GLY A 363 6.42 -4.71 -8.39
CA GLY A 363 5.15 -5.27 -8.85
C GLY A 363 4.32 -5.87 -7.72
N GLN A 364 3.34 -6.67 -8.11
CA GLN A 364 2.39 -7.32 -7.19
C GLN A 364 3.08 -8.20 -6.14
N SER A 365 4.18 -8.88 -6.50
CA SER A 365 4.87 -9.79 -5.59
C SER A 365 5.40 -9.10 -4.32
N GLN A 366 5.83 -7.84 -4.40
CA GLN A 366 6.21 -7.07 -3.22
C GLN A 366 4.98 -6.71 -2.36
N LEU A 367 3.85 -6.39 -2.98
CA LEU A 367 2.61 -6.06 -2.26
C LEU A 367 2.07 -7.29 -1.49
N GLU A 368 2.15 -8.48 -2.11
CA GLU A 368 1.80 -9.75 -1.46
C GLU A 368 2.76 -10.11 -0.32
N LEU A 369 4.05 -9.80 -0.45
CA LEU A 369 5.03 -10.02 0.61
C LEU A 369 4.78 -9.09 1.81
N ILE A 370 4.35 -7.85 1.56
CA ILE A 370 3.91 -6.91 2.60
C ILE A 370 2.65 -7.45 3.31
N ALA A 371 1.69 -8.01 2.56
CA ALA A 371 0.53 -8.68 3.15
C ALA A 371 0.93 -9.90 4.00
N LYS A 372 1.98 -10.63 3.60
CA LYS A 372 2.53 -11.73 4.40
C LYS A 372 3.13 -11.24 5.72
N LEU A 373 3.86 -10.11 5.72
CA LEU A 373 4.32 -9.47 6.96
C LEU A 373 3.14 -9.16 7.89
N TYR A 374 2.08 -8.54 7.37
CA TYR A 374 0.87 -8.28 8.14
C TYR A 374 0.24 -9.57 8.71
N ALA A 375 0.06 -10.59 7.89
CA ALA A 375 -0.50 -11.87 8.33
C ALA A 375 0.33 -12.51 9.45
N GLN A 376 1.67 -12.46 9.34
CA GLN A 376 2.57 -12.98 10.38
C GLN A 376 2.56 -12.13 11.65
N ARG A 377 2.41 -10.80 11.55
CA ARG A 377 2.22 -9.94 12.73
C ARG A 377 1.03 -10.41 13.56
N LYS A 378 -0.09 -10.70 12.89
CA LYS A 378 -1.31 -11.20 13.53
C LYS A 378 -1.15 -12.63 14.05
N GLN A 379 -0.56 -13.53 13.26
CA GLN A 379 -0.34 -14.92 13.65
C GLN A 379 0.56 -15.06 14.89
N TYR A 380 1.64 -14.28 14.96
CA TYR A 380 2.66 -14.38 16.01
C TYR A 380 2.58 -13.23 17.02
N ALA A 381 1.38 -12.70 17.30
CA ALA A 381 1.20 -11.53 18.15
C ALA A 381 1.77 -11.71 19.58
N GLY A 382 1.75 -12.94 20.10
CA GLY A 382 2.28 -13.28 21.43
C GLY A 382 3.75 -13.77 21.46
N ASP A 383 4.42 -13.84 20.31
CA ASP A 383 5.80 -14.35 20.21
C ASP A 383 6.76 -13.17 20.00
N SER A 384 7.45 -12.76 21.08
CA SER A 384 8.37 -11.61 21.06
C SER A 384 9.56 -11.80 20.12
N GLY A 385 10.08 -13.02 20.00
CA GLY A 385 11.18 -13.35 19.09
C GLY A 385 10.77 -13.22 17.64
N LYS A 386 9.57 -13.72 17.29
CA LYS A 386 8.99 -13.51 15.96
C LYS A 386 8.68 -12.04 15.70
N GLN A 387 8.13 -11.31 16.67
CA GLN A 387 7.88 -9.87 16.48
C GLN A 387 9.17 -9.08 16.23
N ALA A 388 10.28 -9.43 16.86
CA ALA A 388 11.59 -8.83 16.57
C ALA A 388 12.05 -9.12 15.14
N GLN A 389 11.95 -10.37 14.68
CA GLN A 389 12.23 -10.74 13.28
C GLN A 389 11.34 -9.99 12.27
N LEU A 390 10.05 -9.77 12.59
CA LEU A 390 9.13 -9.02 11.75
C LEU A 390 9.44 -7.51 11.74
N ASN A 391 10.02 -6.96 12.82
CA ASN A 391 10.54 -5.59 12.82
C ASN A 391 11.71 -5.45 11.83
N GLU A 392 12.61 -6.43 11.77
CA GLU A 392 13.67 -6.45 10.77
C GLU A 392 13.12 -6.55 9.34
N ALA A 393 12.07 -7.33 9.12
CA ALA A 393 11.42 -7.44 7.82
C ALA A 393 10.77 -6.10 7.40
N PHE A 394 10.10 -5.41 8.32
CA PHE A 394 9.59 -4.06 8.11
C PHE A 394 10.73 -3.09 7.72
N ASN A 395 11.84 -3.12 8.46
CA ASN A 395 13.00 -2.26 8.18
C ASN A 395 13.64 -2.57 6.81
N ALA A 396 13.68 -3.85 6.41
CA ALA A 396 14.15 -4.24 5.08
C ALA A 396 13.25 -3.67 3.97
N PHE A 397 11.94 -3.69 4.13
CA PHE A 397 11.03 -3.03 3.19
C PHE A 397 11.22 -1.51 3.15
N VAL A 398 11.39 -0.87 4.31
CA VAL A 398 11.66 0.57 4.42
C VAL A 398 12.95 0.96 3.67
N ALA A 399 13.96 0.09 3.72
CA ALA A 399 15.23 0.22 3.03
C ALA A 399 15.19 -0.22 1.56
N LEU A 400 14.02 -0.57 1.01
CA LEU A 400 13.84 -1.08 -0.35
C LEU A 400 14.61 -2.38 -0.65
N GLN A 401 14.69 -3.26 0.34
CA GLN A 401 15.31 -4.59 0.27
C GLN A 401 14.25 -5.70 0.38
N PRO A 402 13.33 -5.83 -0.60
CA PRO A 402 12.24 -6.79 -0.51
C PRO A 402 12.72 -8.26 -0.45
N ASP A 403 13.87 -8.57 -1.06
CA ASP A 403 14.46 -9.92 -1.00
C ASP A 403 14.89 -10.27 0.43
N ARG A 404 15.52 -9.31 1.14
CA ARG A 404 15.87 -9.50 2.55
C ARG A 404 14.63 -9.66 3.43
N ALA A 405 13.59 -8.86 3.17
CA ALA A 405 12.30 -9.01 3.85
C ALA A 405 11.71 -10.41 3.59
N ALA A 406 11.82 -10.93 2.36
CA ALA A 406 11.34 -12.27 2.02
C ALA A 406 12.07 -13.36 2.80
N THR A 407 13.40 -13.30 2.89
CA THR A 407 14.20 -14.23 3.70
C THR A 407 13.73 -14.26 5.15
N LEU A 408 13.54 -13.07 5.76
CA LEU A 408 13.10 -12.92 7.15
C LEU A 408 11.68 -13.48 7.36
N LEU A 409 10.74 -13.22 6.45
CA LEU A 409 9.37 -13.72 6.53
C LEU A 409 9.24 -15.23 6.28
N ASN A 410 10.21 -15.84 5.60
CA ASN A 410 10.23 -17.27 5.29
C ASN A 410 10.94 -18.11 6.36
N GLY A 411 11.34 -17.51 7.49
CA GLY A 411 12.01 -18.23 8.57
C GLY A 411 13.53 -18.35 8.40
N GLY A 412 14.14 -17.58 7.49
CA GLY A 412 15.59 -17.44 7.41
C GLY A 412 16.10 -16.65 8.61
N GLY A 413 16.79 -17.33 9.53
CA GLY A 413 17.52 -16.69 10.62
C GLY A 413 18.63 -15.76 10.11
N THR A 414 19.13 -14.94 11.03
CA THR A 414 20.22 -13.99 10.86
C THR A 414 21.54 -14.67 10.47
N THR A 415 21.67 -14.99 9.20
CA THR A 415 22.95 -15.07 8.51
C THR A 415 22.80 -14.27 7.22
N PRO A 416 23.73 -13.36 6.89
CA PRO A 416 23.82 -12.85 5.53
C PRO A 416 23.94 -14.08 4.61
N PRO A 417 23.10 -14.25 3.58
CA PRO A 417 23.32 -15.35 2.67
C PRO A 417 24.71 -15.17 2.05
N PRO A 418 25.57 -16.20 2.03
CA PRO A 418 26.76 -16.13 1.23
C PRO A 418 26.32 -15.88 -0.21
N SER A 419 27.01 -14.96 -0.88
CA SER A 419 26.82 -14.53 -2.26
C SER A 419 27.11 -15.65 -3.27
N GLY A 420 26.46 -16.80 -3.12
CA GLY A 420 26.37 -17.81 -4.16
C GLY A 420 25.31 -17.32 -5.14
N GLY A 421 25.76 -16.89 -6.33
CA GLY A 421 24.89 -16.37 -7.38
C GLY A 421 23.76 -17.33 -7.76
N ASN A 422 22.76 -16.80 -8.47
CA ASN A 422 21.68 -17.58 -9.03
C ASN A 422 22.21 -18.78 -9.84
N PRO A 423 21.67 -20.00 -9.65
CA PRO A 423 22.01 -21.12 -10.51
C PRO A 423 21.83 -20.75 -11.98
N THR A 424 22.86 -20.99 -12.79
CA THR A 424 22.82 -20.68 -14.20
C THR A 424 21.87 -21.65 -14.92
N VAL A 425 20.94 -21.09 -15.69
CA VAL A 425 20.08 -21.85 -16.59
C VAL A 425 20.77 -21.94 -17.94
N THR A 426 21.00 -23.15 -18.44
CA THR A 426 21.62 -23.33 -19.76
C THR A 426 20.63 -22.87 -20.81
N ASN A 427 21.08 -22.02 -21.76
CA ASN A 427 20.26 -21.62 -22.90
C ASN A 427 18.86 -21.11 -22.47
N ALA A 428 18.86 -20.20 -21.50
CA ALA A 428 17.65 -19.63 -20.89
C ALA A 428 16.73 -18.93 -21.89
N SER A 429 17.30 -18.41 -22.98
CA SER A 429 16.61 -17.68 -24.05
C SER A 429 16.33 -18.51 -25.31
N PHE A 430 16.66 -19.82 -25.30
CA PHE A 430 16.46 -20.74 -26.43
C PHE A 430 17.16 -20.36 -27.75
N GLU A 431 18.10 -19.41 -27.75
CA GLU A 431 18.90 -19.02 -28.92
C GLU A 431 19.82 -20.13 -29.45
N SER A 432 20.12 -21.12 -28.62
CA SER A 432 20.86 -22.34 -29.02
C SER A 432 19.92 -23.53 -29.22
N GLY A 433 18.69 -23.28 -29.68
CA GLY A 433 17.67 -24.30 -29.88
C GLY A 433 17.26 -24.98 -28.57
N MET A 434 17.12 -26.30 -28.59
CA MET A 434 16.80 -27.11 -27.39
C MET A 434 18.03 -27.50 -26.57
N SER A 435 19.22 -26.94 -26.85
CA SER A 435 20.45 -27.31 -26.15
C SER A 435 20.31 -27.12 -24.63
N GLY A 436 20.64 -28.15 -23.86
CA GLY A 436 20.52 -28.15 -22.40
C GLY A 436 19.12 -28.47 -21.86
N TRP A 437 18.08 -28.53 -22.69
CA TRP A 437 16.72 -28.82 -22.29
C TRP A 437 16.30 -30.24 -22.69
N ASN A 438 15.58 -30.92 -21.79
CA ASN A 438 14.99 -32.23 -22.04
C ASN A 438 13.50 -32.07 -22.34
N THR A 439 12.95 -32.97 -23.14
CA THR A 439 11.51 -33.05 -23.40
C THR A 439 11.00 -34.46 -23.10
N TRP A 440 9.95 -34.53 -22.31
CA TRP A 440 9.22 -35.77 -22.03
C TRP A 440 7.74 -35.60 -22.35
N SER A 441 7.10 -36.68 -22.80
CA SER A 441 5.67 -36.71 -23.10
C SER A 441 5.09 -38.07 -22.69
N PRO A 442 3.97 -38.11 -21.95
CA PRO A 442 3.35 -39.38 -21.55
C PRO A 442 2.67 -40.11 -22.73
N ASN A 443 2.32 -39.38 -23.79
CA ASN A 443 1.58 -39.92 -24.94
C ASN A 443 2.38 -39.87 -26.25
N GLY A 444 3.71 -39.73 -26.17
CA GLY A 444 4.59 -39.76 -27.34
C GLY A 444 4.49 -38.53 -28.24
N THR A 445 4.07 -37.38 -27.69
CA THR A 445 3.90 -36.11 -28.42
C THR A 445 5.05 -35.14 -28.17
N GLN A 446 6.28 -35.63 -27.95
CA GLN A 446 7.45 -34.79 -27.69
C GLN A 446 7.72 -33.78 -28.82
N GLY A 447 7.36 -34.12 -30.07
CA GLY A 447 7.48 -33.21 -31.22
C GLY A 447 6.63 -31.95 -31.14
N ALA A 448 5.73 -31.84 -30.16
CA ALA A 448 5.02 -30.59 -29.86
C ALA A 448 5.92 -29.54 -29.21
N ALA A 449 7.07 -29.92 -28.65
CA ALA A 449 8.05 -28.99 -28.11
C ALA A 449 9.20 -28.75 -29.10
N PHE A 450 9.39 -27.51 -29.50
CA PHE A 450 10.47 -27.10 -30.41
C PHE A 450 10.83 -25.63 -30.19
N THR A 451 11.93 -25.18 -30.76
CA THR A 451 12.29 -23.76 -30.79
C THR A 451 12.02 -23.17 -32.16
N GLU A 452 11.56 -21.93 -32.20
CA GLU A 452 11.32 -21.20 -33.44
C GLU A 452 11.48 -19.69 -33.23
N THR A 453 11.43 -18.94 -34.33
CA THR A 453 11.48 -17.46 -34.34
C THR A 453 10.12 -16.81 -34.63
N TYR A 454 9.05 -17.61 -34.73
CA TYR A 454 7.73 -17.13 -35.13
C TYR A 454 7.14 -16.19 -34.06
N ASN A 455 6.83 -14.95 -34.46
CA ASN A 455 6.44 -13.86 -33.55
C ASN A 455 7.48 -13.42 -32.52
N GLY A 456 8.74 -13.85 -32.68
CA GLY A 456 9.89 -13.41 -31.89
C GLY A 456 9.88 -13.84 -30.42
N GLY A 457 11.08 -13.95 -29.84
CA GLY A 457 11.26 -14.06 -28.40
C GLY A 457 10.87 -12.78 -27.67
N TYR A 458 10.99 -12.75 -26.34
CA TYR A 458 10.68 -11.59 -25.53
C TYR A 458 11.63 -10.42 -25.81
N ASN A 459 12.95 -10.69 -25.82
CA ASN A 459 14.02 -9.75 -26.16
C ASN A 459 15.07 -10.40 -27.08
N SER A 460 14.65 -11.44 -27.79
CA SER A 460 15.51 -12.38 -28.50
C SER A 460 14.80 -12.84 -29.79
N ALA A 461 15.48 -13.64 -30.62
CA ALA A 461 14.90 -14.13 -31.87
C ALA A 461 14.09 -15.41 -31.64
N ASN A 462 14.63 -16.33 -30.87
CA ASN A 462 14.08 -17.64 -30.59
C ASN A 462 13.32 -17.69 -29.26
N HIS A 463 12.42 -18.65 -29.15
CA HIS A 463 11.81 -19.06 -27.89
C HIS A 463 11.46 -20.56 -27.95
N LEU A 464 11.19 -21.17 -26.79
CA LEU A 464 10.53 -22.47 -26.75
C LEU A 464 9.06 -22.30 -27.15
N THR A 465 8.56 -23.22 -27.96
CA THR A 465 7.16 -23.37 -28.32
C THR A 465 6.68 -24.76 -27.92
N HIS A 466 5.52 -24.80 -27.25
CA HIS A 466 4.69 -25.98 -27.12
C HIS A 466 3.45 -25.83 -28.03
N TYR A 467 3.40 -26.53 -29.16
CA TYR A 467 2.33 -26.49 -30.16
C TYR A 467 2.24 -27.79 -30.96
N SER A 468 1.02 -28.21 -31.29
CA SER A 468 0.76 -29.31 -32.24
C SER A 468 -0.57 -29.08 -32.98
N PRO A 469 -0.72 -29.56 -34.22
CA PRO A 469 -2.02 -29.58 -34.90
C PRO A 469 -3.03 -30.55 -34.26
N GLY A 470 -2.59 -31.44 -33.36
CA GLY A 470 -3.44 -32.35 -32.59
C GLY A 470 -3.27 -32.17 -31.08
N ALA A 471 -3.92 -33.04 -30.30
CA ALA A 471 -3.74 -33.09 -28.85
C ALA A 471 -2.28 -33.42 -28.50
N PHE A 472 -1.78 -32.82 -27.41
CA PHE A 472 -0.42 -33.09 -26.94
C PHE A 472 -0.31 -32.91 -25.43
N GLU A 473 0.65 -33.59 -24.84
CA GLU A 473 1.13 -33.31 -23.48
C GLU A 473 2.65 -33.37 -23.49
N THR A 474 3.30 -32.29 -23.06
CA THR A 474 4.75 -32.21 -23.12
C THR A 474 5.31 -31.42 -21.94
N TRP A 475 6.38 -31.97 -21.38
CA TRP A 475 7.18 -31.45 -20.28
C TRP A 475 8.57 -31.12 -20.81
N THR A 476 8.86 -29.84 -20.98
CA THR A 476 10.20 -29.37 -21.38
C THR A 476 10.88 -28.77 -20.17
N TYR A 477 12.04 -29.32 -19.80
CA TYR A 477 12.65 -29.07 -18.50
C TYR A 477 14.17 -29.12 -18.48
N GLN A 478 14.74 -28.46 -17.48
CA GLN A 478 16.13 -28.57 -17.10
C GLN A 478 16.25 -29.15 -15.69
N MET A 479 17.36 -29.83 -15.45
CA MET A 479 17.77 -30.30 -14.14
C MET A 479 19.08 -29.62 -13.77
N ILE A 480 19.12 -28.97 -12.62
CA ILE A 480 20.36 -28.45 -12.05
C ILE A 480 20.65 -29.23 -10.77
N SER A 481 21.85 -29.79 -10.71
CA SER A 481 22.39 -30.49 -9.54
C SER A 481 23.53 -29.70 -8.92
N ASN A 482 23.95 -30.09 -7.72
CA ASN A 482 25.02 -29.44 -6.96
C ASN A 482 24.76 -27.95 -6.67
N ILE A 483 23.48 -27.54 -6.62
CA ILE A 483 23.15 -26.19 -6.16
C ILE A 483 23.14 -26.15 -4.63
N PRO A 484 23.50 -25.01 -4.02
CA PRO A 484 23.41 -24.88 -2.57
C PRO A 484 21.99 -25.18 -2.06
N ASN A 485 21.87 -25.85 -0.92
CA ASN A 485 20.59 -25.93 -0.24
C ASN A 485 20.05 -24.52 0.05
N GLY A 486 18.75 -24.34 -0.08
CA GLY A 486 18.12 -23.04 0.03
C GLY A 486 16.77 -22.98 -0.67
N ASN A 487 16.15 -21.82 -0.61
CA ASN A 487 14.87 -21.56 -1.25
C ASN A 487 15.11 -21.01 -2.66
N TYR A 488 14.32 -21.47 -3.62
CA TYR A 488 14.44 -21.07 -5.01
C TYR A 488 13.08 -20.72 -5.61
N ARG A 489 13.08 -19.94 -6.67
CA ARG A 489 11.96 -19.73 -7.59
C ARG A 489 12.43 -19.88 -9.02
N VAL A 490 11.51 -20.23 -9.91
CA VAL A 490 11.74 -20.22 -11.34
C VAL A 490 10.93 -19.07 -11.92
N ARG A 491 11.60 -18.17 -12.63
CA ARG A 491 11.00 -17.04 -13.35
C ARG A 491 11.13 -17.29 -14.84
N ALA A 492 10.12 -16.92 -15.61
CA ALA A 492 10.22 -16.92 -17.07
C ALA A 492 9.26 -15.91 -17.70
N GLN A 493 9.51 -15.56 -18.94
CA GLN A 493 8.55 -14.88 -19.81
C GLN A 493 7.72 -15.93 -20.52
N VAL A 494 6.40 -15.75 -20.52
CA VAL A 494 5.47 -16.66 -21.19
C VAL A 494 4.48 -15.91 -22.07
N ARG A 495 4.05 -16.57 -23.13
CA ARG A 495 2.93 -16.14 -23.97
C ARG A 495 2.05 -17.35 -24.27
N LYS A 496 0.73 -17.19 -24.33
CA LYS A 496 -0.18 -18.33 -24.49
C LYS A 496 -1.42 -17.97 -25.28
N GLY A 497 -1.79 -18.84 -26.22
CA GLY A 497 -3.06 -18.80 -26.94
C GLY A 497 -3.74 -20.18 -26.95
N GLY A 498 -5.07 -20.19 -26.91
CA GLY A 498 -5.87 -21.42 -26.93
C GLY A 498 -6.09 -22.07 -25.56
N ASP A 499 -6.85 -23.15 -25.58
CA ASP A 499 -7.32 -23.89 -24.41
C ASP A 499 -6.44 -25.10 -24.10
N PHE A 500 -6.25 -25.34 -22.81
CA PHE A 500 -5.39 -26.39 -22.28
C PHE A 500 -6.12 -27.11 -21.14
N GLY A 501 -5.91 -28.41 -21.01
CA GLY A 501 -6.25 -29.13 -19.78
C GLY A 501 -5.43 -28.61 -18.61
N PHE A 502 -4.14 -28.36 -18.84
CA PHE A 502 -3.31 -27.54 -17.98
C PHE A 502 -2.16 -26.91 -18.76
N SER A 503 -1.69 -25.76 -18.28
CA SER A 503 -0.47 -25.12 -18.75
C SER A 503 0.19 -24.45 -17.55
N ARG A 504 1.38 -24.89 -17.15
CA ARG A 504 2.03 -24.42 -15.93
C ARG A 504 3.55 -24.33 -16.06
N LEU A 505 4.10 -23.26 -15.52
CA LEU A 505 5.51 -23.22 -15.14
C LEU A 505 5.62 -23.93 -13.81
N GLN A 506 6.54 -24.89 -13.70
CA GLN A 506 6.64 -25.71 -12.49
C GLN A 506 8.09 -26.05 -12.14
N ALA A 507 8.31 -26.32 -10.85
CA ALA A 507 9.58 -26.73 -10.28
C ALA A 507 9.37 -27.86 -9.26
N LYS A 508 10.30 -28.82 -9.21
CA LYS A 508 10.29 -29.93 -8.24
C LYS A 508 11.71 -30.30 -7.79
N THR A 509 11.82 -30.85 -6.60
CA THR A 509 13.10 -31.24 -5.97
C THR A 509 13.29 -32.74 -5.85
N CYS A 510 12.43 -33.51 -6.51
CA CYS A 510 12.50 -34.97 -6.58
C CYS A 510 11.76 -35.47 -7.83
N ALA A 511 11.90 -36.76 -8.16
CA ALA A 511 11.32 -37.33 -9.38
C ALA A 511 9.77 -37.34 -9.37
N GLU A 512 9.15 -37.71 -8.25
CA GLU A 512 7.71 -38.02 -8.14
C GLU A 512 6.92 -37.13 -7.15
N CYS A 513 7.46 -35.99 -6.71
CA CYS A 513 6.75 -35.08 -5.81
C CYS A 513 5.80 -34.15 -6.55
N THR A 514 4.81 -33.66 -5.81
CA THR A 514 3.98 -32.52 -6.23
C THR A 514 4.88 -31.31 -6.51
N PRO A 515 4.80 -30.73 -7.72
CA PRO A 515 5.63 -29.59 -8.05
C PRO A 515 5.07 -28.29 -7.46
N ALA A 516 5.96 -27.35 -7.13
CA ALA A 516 5.60 -25.95 -6.98
C ALA A 516 5.28 -25.41 -8.38
N SER A 517 4.04 -24.98 -8.62
CA SER A 517 3.61 -24.61 -9.96
C SER A 517 2.74 -23.36 -9.98
N THR A 518 2.85 -22.63 -11.08
CA THR A 518 2.02 -21.48 -11.43
C THR A 518 1.33 -21.79 -12.74
N ASN A 519 0.00 -21.84 -12.72
CA ASN A 519 -0.79 -22.01 -13.93
C ASN A 519 -0.70 -20.72 -14.78
N LEU A 520 -0.50 -20.90 -16.08
CA LEU A 520 -0.49 -19.82 -17.05
C LEU A 520 -1.94 -19.36 -17.30
N GLY A 521 -2.18 -18.06 -17.23
CA GLY A 521 -3.41 -17.42 -17.68
C GLY A 521 -3.57 -17.39 -19.21
N THR A 522 -4.34 -16.44 -19.72
CA THR A 522 -4.46 -16.18 -21.16
C THR A 522 -3.68 -14.92 -21.48
N TYR A 523 -2.55 -15.07 -22.16
CA TYR A 523 -1.60 -13.98 -22.38
C TYR A 523 -1.39 -13.73 -23.87
N GLY A 524 -2.03 -12.68 -24.39
CA GLY A 524 -1.81 -12.24 -25.77
C GLY A 524 -0.40 -11.68 -26.02
N ASN A 525 0.22 -11.11 -24.98
CA ASN A 525 1.58 -10.55 -24.97
C ASN A 525 2.48 -11.36 -24.01
N TRP A 526 3.80 -11.22 -24.16
CA TRP A 526 4.78 -11.75 -23.20
C TRP A 526 4.50 -11.25 -21.79
N THR A 527 4.44 -12.17 -20.84
CA THR A 527 4.13 -11.91 -19.43
C THR A 527 5.13 -12.64 -18.56
N GLN A 528 5.73 -11.94 -17.60
CA GLN A 528 6.63 -12.55 -16.63
C GLN A 528 5.81 -13.30 -15.57
N ILE A 529 6.15 -14.56 -15.32
CA ILE A 529 5.57 -15.36 -14.24
C ILE A 529 6.67 -15.99 -13.39
N GLU A 530 6.32 -16.36 -12.15
CA GLU A 530 7.20 -17.08 -11.23
C GLU A 530 6.49 -18.27 -10.60
N THR A 531 7.22 -19.33 -10.28
CA THR A 531 6.72 -20.41 -9.42
C THR A 531 6.59 -19.92 -7.97
N PRO A 532 5.78 -20.60 -7.14
CA PRO A 532 5.94 -20.52 -5.69
C PRO A 532 7.37 -20.86 -5.27
N THR A 533 7.79 -20.37 -4.10
CA THR A 533 9.09 -20.75 -3.53
C THR A 533 9.15 -22.25 -3.30
N ILE A 534 10.26 -22.87 -3.69
CA ILE A 534 10.55 -24.29 -3.46
C ILE A 534 11.85 -24.45 -2.67
N ALA A 535 11.82 -25.27 -1.64
CA ALA A 535 12.98 -25.56 -0.81
C ALA A 535 13.81 -26.71 -1.41
N VAL A 536 15.06 -26.41 -1.76
CA VAL A 536 16.05 -27.39 -2.21
C VAL A 536 16.86 -27.85 -1.00
N THR A 537 16.79 -29.15 -0.70
CA THR A 537 17.45 -29.78 0.46
C THR A 537 18.47 -30.85 0.08
N ALA A 538 18.49 -31.26 -1.18
CA ALA A 538 19.40 -32.27 -1.73
C ALA A 538 20.25 -31.71 -2.89
N GLY A 539 20.39 -30.39 -2.98
CA GLY A 539 21.11 -29.71 -4.06
C GLY A 539 20.62 -30.01 -5.48
N TYR A 540 19.34 -30.35 -5.64
CA TYR A 540 18.70 -30.71 -6.90
C TYR A 540 17.44 -29.87 -7.14
N LEU A 541 17.29 -29.37 -8.37
CA LEU A 541 16.09 -28.69 -8.84
C LEU A 541 15.81 -29.06 -10.30
N GLU A 542 14.60 -29.53 -10.57
CA GLU A 542 14.05 -29.72 -11.90
C GLU A 542 12.98 -28.67 -12.16
N PHE A 543 13.00 -28.02 -13.32
CA PHE A 543 12.06 -26.95 -13.65
C PHE A 543 11.84 -26.79 -15.14
N GLY A 544 10.73 -26.14 -15.50
CA GLY A 544 10.38 -25.90 -16.89
C GLY A 544 8.88 -25.71 -17.10
N LEU A 545 8.44 -25.95 -18.34
CA LEU A 545 7.05 -25.76 -18.78
C LEU A 545 6.37 -27.10 -19.01
N HIS A 546 5.20 -27.30 -18.39
CA HIS A 546 4.35 -28.48 -18.59
C HIS A 546 3.00 -28.06 -19.13
N THR A 547 2.61 -28.61 -20.27
CA THR A 547 1.34 -28.29 -20.92
C THR A 547 0.65 -29.52 -21.46
N GLN A 548 -0.67 -29.56 -21.34
CA GLN A 548 -1.54 -30.53 -21.98
C GLN A 548 -2.66 -29.79 -22.72
N ALA A 549 -2.78 -30.02 -24.03
CA ALA A 549 -3.87 -29.53 -24.86
C ALA A 549 -4.71 -30.70 -25.38
N PHE A 550 -6.03 -30.57 -25.33
CA PHE A 550 -6.96 -31.60 -25.81
C PHE A 550 -7.27 -31.49 -27.31
N THR A 551 -7.01 -30.33 -27.91
CA THR A 551 -7.25 -30.05 -29.34
C THR A 551 -6.06 -29.30 -29.93
N GLY A 552 -5.93 -29.30 -31.26
CA GLY A 552 -4.93 -28.50 -31.97
C GLY A 552 -5.22 -26.99 -31.90
N SER A 553 -4.25 -26.19 -32.35
CA SER A 553 -4.30 -24.71 -32.40
C SER A 553 -4.00 -23.97 -31.09
N SER A 554 -3.69 -24.67 -30.00
CA SER A 554 -3.23 -24.08 -28.74
C SER A 554 -1.70 -24.01 -28.72
N PHE A 555 -1.14 -22.90 -28.25
CA PHE A 555 0.30 -22.70 -28.11
C PHE A 555 0.69 -22.07 -26.78
N VAL A 556 1.88 -22.43 -26.28
CA VAL A 556 2.59 -21.69 -25.24
C VAL A 556 4.00 -21.40 -25.71
N HIS A 557 4.44 -20.17 -25.55
CA HIS A 557 5.83 -19.78 -25.70
C HIS A 557 6.46 -19.54 -24.33
N LEU A 558 7.73 -19.90 -24.19
CA LEU A 558 8.55 -19.69 -23.00
C LEU A 558 9.90 -19.11 -23.40
N ASP A 559 10.34 -18.09 -22.67
CA ASP A 559 11.62 -17.41 -22.91
C ASP A 559 12.20 -16.85 -21.61
N GLU A 560 13.48 -16.49 -21.61
CA GLU A 560 14.22 -15.86 -20.51
C GLU A 560 14.05 -16.56 -19.16
N VAL A 561 14.33 -17.87 -19.13
CA VAL A 561 14.15 -18.68 -17.91
C VAL A 561 15.27 -18.47 -16.90
N GLN A 562 14.92 -18.17 -15.65
CA GLN A 562 15.84 -17.91 -14.56
C GLN A 562 15.51 -18.77 -13.34
N VAL A 563 16.54 -19.32 -12.69
CA VAL A 563 16.44 -19.89 -11.34
C VAL A 563 16.98 -18.88 -10.36
N ILE A 564 16.11 -18.40 -9.48
CA ILE A 564 16.41 -17.32 -8.54
C ILE A 564 16.55 -17.92 -7.15
N ARG A 565 17.73 -17.80 -6.56
CA ARG A 565 17.94 -18.12 -5.14
C ARG A 565 17.32 -17.03 -4.28
N GLN A 566 16.55 -17.41 -3.27
CA GLN A 566 15.78 -16.52 -2.39
C GLN A 566 16.49 -16.24 -1.06
#